data_AF-A0A3C2E6J4-F1
#
_entry.id   AF-A0A3C2E6J4-F1
#
_cell.length_a   1.000
_cell.length_b   1.000
_cell.length_c   1.000
_cell.angle_alpha   90.00
_cell.angle_beta   90.00
_cell.angle_gamma   90.00
#
_symmetry.space_group_name_H-M   'P 1'
#
loop_
_entity.id
_entity.type
_entity.pdbx_description
1 polymer ?
#
loop_
_entity_poly.entity_id
_entity_poly.type
_entity_poly.pdbx_seq_one_letter_code
_entity_poly.pdbx_strand_id
1 'polypeptide(L)' 'MAKITYIEHNGTAHEIDVPDGLSVMEGAIRNMVP' A
#
# COMPACT_ATOMS: atom_id res chain seq x y z
N MET A 1 -12.66 0.21 -4.01
CA MET A 1 -11.22 -0.09 -4.08
C MET A 1 -10.49 1.18 -4.45
N ALA A 2 -9.51 1.58 -3.64
CA ALA A 2 -8.69 2.77 -3.87
C ALA A 2 -7.30 2.36 -4.36
N LYS A 3 -6.80 3.03 -5.40
CA LYS A 3 -5.42 2.86 -5.86
C LYS A 3 -4.49 3.67 -4.95
N ILE A 4 -3.57 3.01 -4.26
CA ILE A 4 -2.62 3.62 -3.33
C ILE A 4 -1.19 3.33 -3.80
N THR A 5 -0.34 4.35 -3.75
CA THR A 5 1.11 4.23 -4.00
C THR A 5 1.86 4.37 -2.69
N TYR A 6 2.52 3.31 -2.24
CA TYR A 6 3.44 3.36 -1.10
C TYR A 6 4.85 3.65 -1.61
N ILE A 7 5.56 4.56 -0.96
CA ILE A 7 6.92 4.94 -1.34
C ILE A 7 7.83 4.64 -0.17
N GLU A 8 8.76 3.71 -0.37
CA GLU A 8 9.81 3.37 0.59
C GLU A 8 10.79 4.52 0.78
N HIS A 9 11.57 4.48 1.87
CA HIS A 9 12.60 5.48 2.13
C HIS A 9 13.66 5.60 1.00
N ASN A 10 13.94 4.51 0.29
CA ASN A 10 14.87 4.47 -0.85
C ASN A 10 14.25 5.01 -2.16
N GLY A 11 12.97 5.39 -2.16
CA GLY A 11 12.23 5.86 -3.34
C GLY A 11 11.52 4.77 -4.14
N THR A 12 11.59 3.49 -3.73
CA THR A 12 10.87 2.39 -4.39
C THR A 12 9.38 2.55 -4.20
N ALA A 13 8.61 2.46 -5.29
CA ALA A 13 7.16 2.64 -5.29
C ALA A 13 6.42 1.30 -5.44
N HIS A 14 5.36 1.13 -4.65
CA HIS A 14 4.44 -0.02 -4.72
C HIS A 14 3.03 0.48 -4.99
N GLU A 15 2.50 0.21 -6.18
CA GLU A 15 1.11 0.52 -6.53
C GLU A 15 0.20 -0.66 -6.22
N ILE A 16 -0.78 -0.44 -5.34
CA ILE A 16 -1.67 -1.49 -4.85
C ILE A 16 -3.11 -0.97 -4.84
N ASP A 17 -4.03 -1.80 -5.35
CA ASP A 17 -5.46 -1.57 -5.19
C ASP A 17 -5.91 -2.08 -3.81
N VAL A 18 -6.24 -1.16 -2.91
CA VAL A 18 -6.69 -1.47 -1.56
C VAL A 18 -8.21 -1.60 -1.52
N PRO A 19 -8.75 -2.75 -1.08
CA PRO A 19 -10.18 -2.94 -0.85
C PRO A 19 -10.77 -1.92 0.11
N ASP A 20 -12.04 -1.57 -0.10
CA ASP A 20 -12.77 -0.70 0.82
C ASP A 20 -12.88 -1.37 2.20
N GLY A 21 -12.88 -0.55 3.26
CA GLY A 21 -12.95 -1.03 4.64
C GLY A 21 -11.62 -1.47 5.24
N LEU A 22 -10.50 -1.39 4.50
CA LEU A 22 -9.16 -1.52 5.05
C LEU A 22 -8.52 -0.14 5.29
N SER A 23 -7.72 -0.04 6.34
CA SER A 23 -6.81 1.09 6.51
C SER A 23 -5.64 1.03 5.53
N VAL A 24 -5.02 2.18 5.28
CA VAL A 24 -3.79 2.29 4.46
C VAL A 24 -2.67 1.41 5.04
N MET A 25 -2.54 1.33 6.36
CA MET A 25 -1.51 0.52 7.01
C MET A 25 -1.76 -0.99 6.81
N GLU A 26 -3.01 -1.45 6.91
CA GLU A 26 -3.34 -2.85 6.62
C GLU A 26 -3.10 -3.22 5.16
N GLY A 27 -3.36 -2.28 4.24
CA GLY A 27 -3.02 -2.42 2.83
C GLY A 27 -1.52 -2.67 2.62
N ALA A 28 -0.66 -1.88 3.28
CA ALA A 28 0.79 -2.05 3.25
C ALA A 28 1.22 -3.42 3.81
N ILE A 29 0.75 -3.77 5.01
CA ILE A 29 1.16 -5.01 5.71
C ILE A 29 0.77 -6.25 4.91
N ARG A 30 -0.47 -6.31 4.38
CA ARG A 30 -0.96 -7.48 3.63
C ARG A 30 -0.22 -7.71 2.31
N ASN A 31 0.31 -6.64 1.72
CA ASN A 31 1.09 -6.70 0.49
C ASN A 31 2.60 -6.72 0.75
N MET A 32 3.03 -6.90 2.00
CA MET A 32 4.43 -6.99 2.39
C MET A 32 5.27 -5.79 1.91
N VAL A 33 4.68 -4.58 1.95
CA VAL A 33 5.40 -3.33 1.63
C VAL A 33 6.44 -3.07 2.74
N PRO A 34 7.75 -2.96 2.39
CA PRO A 34 8.83 -2.74 3.36
C PRO A 34 8.85 -1.35 4.01
#